data_AF-X1IJ76-F1
#
_entry.id   AF-X1IJ76-F1
#
_cell.length_a   1.000
_cell.length_b   1.000
_cell.length_c   1.000
_cell.angle_alpha   90.00
_cell.angle_beta   90.00
_cell.angle_gamma   90.00
#
_symmetry.space_group_name_H-M   'P 1'
#
loop_
_entity.id
_entity.type
_entity.pdbx_description
1 polymer ?
#
loop_
_entity_poly.entity_id
_entity_poly.type
_entity_poly.pdbx_seq_one_letter_code
_entity_poly.pdbx_strand_id
1 'polypeptide(L)'
;PPGEFTVLYLGESENVCKAEINARTDPDLLPSQKILGKIEISLEKVLDLTDDTILKILGLKKRDLMYKKNENGWNLTQKIARLAYQIGVEAILVPSATGKGNNLAVFDKYIKKKNIKLISKKKV
;
A
#
# COMPACT_ATOMS: atom_id res chain seq x y z
N PRO A 1 5.19 -3.88 -9.74
CA PRO A 1 5.23 -3.18 -11.05
C PRO A 1 4.03 -3.63 -11.89
N PRO A 2 3.58 -2.84 -12.90
CA PRO A 2 2.48 -3.25 -13.75
C PRO A 2 2.74 -4.63 -14.39
N GLY A 3 1.79 -5.56 -14.25
CA GLY A 3 1.84 -6.89 -14.86
C GLY A 3 2.70 -7.95 -14.17
N GLU A 4 3.42 -7.63 -13.09
CA GLU A 4 4.32 -8.61 -12.44
C GLU A 4 3.66 -9.45 -11.35
N PHE A 5 2.79 -8.85 -10.55
CA PHE A 5 2.08 -9.51 -9.44
C PHE A 5 0.87 -8.68 -9.02
N THR A 6 -0.11 -9.33 -8.40
CA THR A 6 -1.30 -8.67 -7.89
C THR A 6 -1.05 -8.13 -6.49
N VAL A 7 -1.50 -6.90 -6.25
CA VAL A 7 -1.40 -6.24 -4.95
C VAL A 7 -2.76 -5.71 -4.53
N LEU A 8 -3.18 -6.03 -3.31
CA LEU A 8 -4.28 -5.36 -2.64
C LEU A 8 -3.72 -4.19 -1.83
N TYR A 9 -4.11 -2.96 -2.18
CA TYR A 9 -3.73 -1.75 -1.45
C TYR A 9 -4.82 -1.39 -0.44
N LEU A 10 -4.43 -1.25 0.82
CA LEU A 10 -5.30 -0.88 1.94
C LEU A 10 -4.77 0.38 2.62
N GLY A 11 -5.65 1.23 3.12
CA GLY A 11 -5.30 2.30 4.06
C GLY A 11 -5.59 1.88 5.50
N GLU A 12 -4.78 2.31 6.46
CA GLU A 12 -4.99 1.98 7.89
C GLU A 12 -6.26 2.61 8.48
N SER A 13 -6.83 3.61 7.79
CA SER A 13 -8.06 4.29 8.21
C SER A 13 -8.89 4.76 7.02
N GLU A 14 -10.17 5.06 7.27
CA GLU A 14 -11.08 5.68 6.30
C GLU A 14 -10.50 7.01 5.75
N ASN A 15 -9.84 7.79 6.60
CA ASN A 15 -9.24 9.06 6.21
C ASN A 15 -8.09 8.87 5.22
N VAL A 16 -7.24 7.85 5.42
CA VAL A 16 -6.16 7.51 4.48
C VAL A 16 -6.75 7.07 3.13
N CYS A 17 -7.73 6.17 3.14
CA CYS A 17 -8.39 5.71 1.91
C CYS A 17 -9.00 6.87 1.10
N LYS A 18 -9.69 7.79 1.78
CA LYS A 18 -10.28 8.99 1.15
C LYS A 18 -9.21 9.92 0.57
N ALA A 19 -8.15 10.20 1.34
CA ALA A 19 -7.06 11.05 0.88
C ALA A 19 -6.37 10.49 -0.35
N GLU A 20 -6.12 9.18 -0.39
CA GLU A 20 -5.45 8.52 -1.52
C GLU A 20 -6.29 8.51 -2.80
N ILE A 21 -7.60 8.28 -2.68
CA ILE A 21 -8.52 8.35 -3.84
C ILE A 21 -8.51 9.75 -4.45
N ASN A 22 -8.61 10.79 -3.60
CA ASN A 22 -8.65 12.18 -4.05
C ASN A 22 -7.31 12.68 -4.60
N ALA A 23 -6.18 12.17 -4.08
CA ALA A 23 -4.85 12.59 -4.52
C ALA A 23 -4.41 11.94 -5.84
N ARG A 24 -4.97 10.78 -6.20
CA ARG A 24 -4.48 9.94 -7.30
C ARG A 24 -5.42 9.81 -8.49
N THR A 25 -6.68 10.22 -8.34
CA THR A 25 -7.66 10.11 -9.41
C THR A 25 -8.06 11.49 -9.87
N ASP A 26 -8.12 11.69 -11.18
CA ASP A 26 -8.84 12.81 -11.74
C ASP A 26 -10.27 12.79 -11.16
N PRO A 27 -10.78 13.88 -10.56
CA PRO A 27 -12.13 13.93 -10.05
C PRO A 27 -13.18 13.45 -11.05
N ASP A 28 -12.96 13.68 -12.34
CA ASP A 28 -13.88 13.31 -13.42
C ASP A 28 -13.83 11.81 -13.78
N LEU A 29 -12.79 11.10 -13.35
CA LEU A 29 -12.63 9.65 -13.53
C LEU A 29 -13.03 8.84 -12.30
N LEU A 30 -13.48 9.51 -11.23
CA LEU A 30 -13.94 8.82 -10.03
C LEU A 30 -15.27 8.12 -10.33
N PRO A 31 -15.41 6.82 -10.01
CA PRO A 31 -16.67 6.13 -10.18
C PRO A 31 -17.75 6.82 -9.35
N SER A 32 -18.95 6.92 -9.92
CA SER A 32 -20.14 7.52 -9.30
C SER A 32 -20.57 6.82 -8.01
N GLN A 33 -20.14 5.58 -7.80
CA GLN A 33 -20.40 4.83 -6.60
C GLN A 33 -19.12 4.19 -6.06
N LYS A 34 -18.74 4.58 -4.83
CA LYS A 34 -17.59 4.02 -4.11
C LYS A 34 -18.06 3.14 -2.96
N ILE A 35 -17.27 2.12 -2.66
CA ILE A 35 -17.49 1.25 -1.50
C ILE A 35 -16.26 1.33 -0.62
N LEU A 36 -16.47 1.66 0.65
CA LEU A 36 -15.44 1.52 1.67
C LEU A 36 -15.64 0.20 2.40
N GLY A 37 -14.66 -0.69 2.28
CA GLY A 37 -14.60 -1.96 3.00
C GLY A 37 -13.66 -1.88 4.20
N LYS A 38 -14.08 -2.45 5.34
CA LYS A 38 -13.19 -2.75 6.47
C LYS A 38 -12.70 -4.18 6.32
N ILE A 39 -11.40 -4.37 6.15
CA ILE A 39 -10.77 -5.68 5.97
C ILE A 39 -9.89 -5.97 7.19
N GLU A 40 -10.05 -7.16 7.75
CA GLU A 40 -9.15 -7.73 8.74
C GLU A 40 -8.20 -8.69 8.03
N ILE A 41 -6.91 -8.59 8.34
CA ILE A 41 -5.87 -9.44 7.76
C ILE A 41 -4.86 -9.85 8.83
N SER A 42 -4.49 -11.14 8.82
CA SER A 42 -3.44 -11.69 9.68
C SER A 42 -2.19 -11.94 8.84
N LEU A 43 -1.07 -11.36 9.27
CA LEU A 43 0.21 -11.35 8.56
C LEU A 43 1.33 -11.77 9.51
N GLU A 44 2.28 -12.53 8.99
CA GLU A 44 3.48 -12.98 9.69
C GLU A 44 4.74 -12.31 9.13
N LYS A 45 4.81 -12.09 7.81
CA LYS A 45 6.01 -11.56 7.13
C LYS A 45 5.71 -10.20 6.50
N VAL A 46 5.89 -9.15 7.28
CA VAL A 46 5.67 -7.77 6.84
C VAL A 46 6.98 -7.01 6.77
N LEU A 47 7.25 -6.37 5.63
CA LEU A 47 8.31 -5.37 5.53
C LEU A 47 7.74 -4.03 5.99
N ASP A 48 8.13 -3.59 7.19
CA ASP A 48 7.69 -2.32 7.74
C ASP A 48 8.63 -1.17 7.34
N LEU A 49 8.21 -0.35 6.38
CA LEU A 49 8.93 0.84 5.94
C LEU A 49 8.48 2.12 6.66
N THR A 50 7.71 1.98 7.74
CA THR A 50 7.38 3.07 8.67
C THR A 50 8.38 3.14 9.82
N ASP A 51 9.05 2.03 10.12
CA ASP A 51 10.12 1.91 11.12
C ASP A 51 11.44 2.54 10.62
N ASP A 52 11.90 3.58 11.33
CA ASP A 52 13.14 4.29 11.02
C ASP A 52 14.39 3.39 11.15
N THR A 53 14.35 2.32 11.94
CA THR A 53 15.41 1.32 12.06
C THR A 53 15.55 0.52 10.77
N ILE A 54 14.44 0.04 10.21
CA ILE A 54 14.43 -0.70 8.93
C ILE A 54 14.86 0.23 7.80
N LEU A 55 14.39 1.47 7.78
CA LEU A 55 14.82 2.47 6.80
C LEU A 55 16.34 2.70 6.86
N LYS A 56 16.91 2.81 8.07
CA LYS A 56 18.36 2.95 8.25
C LYS A 56 19.13 1.75 7.73
N ILE A 57 18.67 0.51 7.99
CA ILE A 57 19.27 -0.72 7.46
C ILE A 57 19.27 -0.71 5.93
N LEU A 58 18.19 -0.23 5.32
CA LEU A 58 18.06 -0.14 3.86
C LEU A 58 18.75 1.09 3.26
N GLY A 59 19.33 1.97 4.07
CA GLY A 59 19.93 3.23 3.60
C GLY A 59 18.91 4.23 3.04
N LEU A 60 17.65 4.14 3.49
CA LEU A 60 16.52 4.95 3.02
C LEU A 60 16.08 5.99 4.07
N LYS A 61 15.38 7.01 3.60
CA LYS A 61 14.61 7.95 4.43
C LYS A 61 13.14 7.92 4.00
N LYS A 62 12.23 8.33 4.90
CA LYS A 62 10.78 8.42 4.59
C LYS A 62 10.48 9.20 3.31
N ARG A 63 11.23 10.29 3.05
CA ARG A 63 11.11 11.11 1.83
C ARG A 63 11.42 10.36 0.54
N ASP A 64 12.21 9.29 0.59
CA ASP A 64 12.59 8.51 -0.58
C ASP A 64 11.44 7.57 -1.01
N LEU A 65 10.50 7.29 -0.11
CA LEU A 65 9.29 6.50 -0.37
C LEU A 65 8.14 7.33 -0.94
N MET A 66 8.27 8.66 -0.96
CA MET A 66 7.23 9.56 -1.43
C MET A 66 7.23 9.63 -2.96
N TYR A 67 6.06 9.87 -3.56
CA TYR A 67 5.95 10.02 -5.00
C TYR A 67 6.69 11.27 -5.47
N LYS A 68 7.56 11.11 -6.47
CA LYS A 68 8.29 12.20 -7.11
C LYS A 68 8.08 12.14 -8.62
N LYS A 69 7.19 13.01 -9.13
CA LYS A 69 6.79 13.05 -10.54
C LYS A 69 7.99 13.26 -11.49
N ASN A 70 8.98 14.03 -11.05
CA ASN A 70 10.19 14.40 -11.78
C ASN A 70 11.27 13.30 -11.87
N GLU A 71 11.13 12.19 -11.14
CA GLU A 71 12.14 11.11 -11.08
C GLU A 71 11.64 9.80 -11.75
N ASN A 72 10.77 9.89 -12.77
CA ASN A 72 10.05 8.73 -13.32
C ASN A 72 9.36 7.93 -12.21
N GLY A 73 8.48 8.64 -11.48
CA GLY A 73 7.95 8.28 -10.18
C GLY A 73 7.53 6.81 -10.00
N TRP A 74 7.61 6.38 -8.74
CA TRP A 74 7.42 5.00 -8.24
C TRP A 74 8.54 4.00 -8.53
N ASN A 75 9.59 4.35 -9.28
CA ASN A 75 10.66 3.39 -9.63
C ASN A 75 11.30 2.71 -8.41
N LEU A 76 11.68 3.49 -7.38
CA LEU A 76 12.27 2.94 -6.16
C LEU A 76 11.30 2.03 -5.40
N THR A 77 10.09 2.50 -5.11
CA THR A 77 9.10 1.72 -4.34
C THR A 77 8.65 0.46 -5.10
N GLN A 78 8.60 0.51 -6.43
CA GLN A 78 8.34 -0.64 -7.28
C GLN A 78 9.48 -1.67 -7.25
N LYS A 79 10.74 -1.23 -7.23
CA LYS A 79 11.90 -2.13 -7.06
C LYS A 79 11.89 -2.79 -5.69
N ILE A 80 11.62 -2.03 -4.63
CA ILE A 80 11.46 -2.58 -3.27
C ILE A 80 10.34 -3.62 -3.25
N ALA A 81 9.18 -3.31 -3.83
CA ALA A 81 8.06 -4.24 -3.90
C ALA A 81 8.40 -5.53 -4.65
N ARG A 82 9.15 -5.45 -5.76
CA ARG A 82 9.60 -6.62 -6.51
C ARG A 82 10.50 -7.52 -5.67
N LEU A 83 11.50 -6.94 -4.98
CA LEU A 83 12.41 -7.70 -4.14
C LEU A 83 11.69 -8.35 -2.95
N ALA A 84 10.82 -7.59 -2.27
CA ALA A 84 10.00 -8.11 -1.17
C ALA A 84 9.12 -9.29 -1.62
N TYR A 85 8.48 -9.16 -2.79
CA TYR A 85 7.69 -10.23 -3.39
C TYR A 85 8.54 -11.48 -3.69
N GLN A 86 9.75 -11.31 -4.23
CA GLN A 86 10.65 -12.42 -4.56
C GLN A 86 11.13 -13.21 -3.32
N ILE A 87 11.32 -12.53 -2.18
CA ILE A 87 11.75 -13.18 -0.94
C ILE A 87 10.60 -13.69 -0.06
N GLY A 88 9.35 -13.61 -0.55
CA GLY A 88 8.18 -14.16 0.15
C GLY A 88 7.67 -13.32 1.32
N VAL A 89 7.86 -12.00 1.25
CA VAL A 89 7.14 -11.05 2.12
C VAL A 89 5.65 -11.09 1.74
N GLU A 90 4.78 -11.05 2.74
CA GLU A 90 3.32 -11.08 2.54
C GLU A 90 2.74 -9.69 2.29
N ALA A 91 3.29 -8.68 2.95
CA ALA A 91 2.87 -7.30 2.77
C ALA A 91 3.99 -6.29 3.07
N ILE A 92 3.83 -5.09 2.54
CA ILE A 92 4.70 -3.95 2.86
C ILE A 92 3.85 -2.87 3.52
N LEU A 93 4.21 -2.48 4.73
CA LEU A 93 3.63 -1.33 5.40
C LEU A 93 4.45 -0.09 5.00
N VAL A 94 3.78 0.92 4.45
CA VAL A 94 4.44 2.12 3.91
C VAL A 94 3.74 3.40 4.37
N PRO A 95 4.46 4.51 4.56
CA PRO A 95 3.82 5.81 4.74
C PRO A 95 3.02 6.17 3.48
N SER A 96 1.81 6.71 3.67
CA SER A 96 1.00 7.24 2.57
C SER A 96 1.69 8.46 1.97
N ALA A 97 1.72 8.53 0.64
CA ALA A 97 2.24 9.69 -0.09
C ALA A 97 1.44 10.97 0.18
N THR A 98 0.22 10.85 0.72
CA THR A 98 -0.62 11.99 1.15
C THR A 98 -0.23 12.56 2.52
N GLY A 99 0.62 11.85 3.28
CA GLY A 99 1.00 12.21 4.64
C GLY A 99 -0.11 12.02 5.69
N LYS A 100 -1.23 11.37 5.35
CA LYS A 100 -2.39 11.19 6.25
C LYS A 100 -2.37 9.92 7.11
N GLY A 101 -1.30 9.12 7.00
CA GLY A 101 -1.16 7.86 7.70
C GLY A 101 -0.37 6.85 6.87
N ASN A 102 -0.67 5.56 7.02
CA ASN A 102 0.02 4.46 6.34
C ASN A 102 -0.90 3.67 5.40
N ASN A 103 -0.27 3.11 4.36
CA ASN A 103 -0.87 2.11 3.49
C ASN A 103 -0.22 0.75 3.73
N LEU A 104 -1.00 -0.30 3.49
CA LEU A 104 -0.53 -1.68 3.46
C LEU A 104 -0.70 -2.22 2.05
N ALA A 105 0.42 -2.62 1.43
CA ALA A 105 0.44 -3.26 0.12
C ALA A 105 0.58 -4.78 0.32
N VAL A 106 -0.50 -5.51 0.09
CA VAL A 106 -0.59 -6.95 0.37
C VAL A 106 -0.43 -7.75 -0.92
N PHE A 107 0.50 -8.70 -0.95
CA PHE A 107 0.74 -9.58 -2.09
C PHE A 107 -0.20 -10.79 -2.05
N ASP A 108 -1.03 -10.95 -3.08
CA ASP A 108 -2.06 -11.99 -3.12
C ASP A 108 -1.49 -13.42 -2.99
N LYS A 109 -0.37 -13.70 -3.66
CA LYS A 109 0.29 -15.01 -3.71
C LYS A 109 0.61 -15.58 -2.34
N TYR A 110 0.91 -14.72 -1.37
CA TYR A 110 1.39 -15.13 -0.05
C TYR A 110 0.29 -15.09 1.02
N ILE A 111 -0.93 -14.68 0.67
CA ILE A 111 -2.06 -14.63 1.60
C ILE A 111 -3.02 -15.78 1.34
N LYS A 112 -3.27 -16.58 2.38
CA LYS A 112 -4.31 -17.61 2.35
C LYS A 112 -5.67 -16.99 2.61
N LYS A 113 -6.73 -17.53 2.00
CA LYS A 113 -8.12 -17.07 2.19
C LYS A 113 -8.53 -16.98 3.67
N LYS A 114 -8.02 -17.88 4.52
CA LYS A 114 -8.31 -17.87 5.96
C LYS A 114 -7.71 -16.67 6.71
N ASN A 115 -6.70 -16.02 6.13
CA ASN A 115 -5.96 -14.92 6.75
C ASN A 115 -6.55 -13.55 6.38
N ILE A 116 -7.57 -13.47 5.53
CA ILE A 116 -8.17 -12.20 5.08
C ILE A 116 -9.69 -12.28 5.13
N LYS A 117 -10.31 -11.28 5.75
CA LYS A 117 -11.77 -11.23 5.94
C LYS A 117 -12.31 -9.83 5.74
N LEU A 118 -13.32 -9.70 4.88
CA LEU A 118 -14.13 -8.48 4.83
C LEU A 118 -15.06 -8.46 6.04
N ILE A 119 -14.90 -7.47 6.90
CA ILE A 119 -15.68 -7.29 8.13
C ILE A 119 -16.97 -6.53 7.86
N SER A 120 -16.88 -5.43 7.10
CA SER A 120 -18.04 -4.63 6.73
C SER A 120 -17.78 -3.84 5.44
N LYS A 121 -18.84 -3.35 4.81
CA LYS A 121 -18.75 -2.44 3.67
C LYS A 121 -19.88 -1.42 3.70
N LYS A 122 -19.60 -0.18 3.29
CA LYS A 122 -20.61 0.88 3.12
C LYS A 122 -20.40 1.65 1.82
N LYS A 123 -21.47 2.23 1.27
CA LYS A 123 -21.38 3.18 0.15
C LYS A 123 -20.80 4.50 0.69
N VAL A 124 -20.00 5.19 -0.14
CA VAL A 124 -19.35 6.49 0.17
C VAL A 124 -19.48 7.42 -1.01
#